data_AF-A0A926SYH6-F1
#
_entry.id   AF-A0A926SYH6-F1
#
_cell.length_a   1.000
_cell.length_b   1.000
_cell.length_c   1.000
_cell.angle_alpha   90.00
_cell.angle_beta   90.00
_cell.angle_gamma   90.00
#
_symmetry.space_group_name_H-M   'P 1'
#
loop_
_entity.id
_entity.type
_entity.pdbx_description
1 polymer ?
#
loop_
_entity_poly.entity_id
_entity_poly.type
_entity_poly.pdbx_seq_one_letter_code
_entity_poly.pdbx_strand_id
1 'polypeptide(L)' 'MQVQMIMSCVETLKADIKHLRQKLQAAGAIADLIETVCAVGYLLKPNV' A
#
# COMPACT_ATOMS: atom_id res chain seq x y z
N MET A 1 -31.51 -7.67 0.50
CA MET A 1 -30.27 -8.42 0.21
C MET A 1 -29.10 -7.51 0.54
N GLN A 2 -28.41 -7.77 1.66
CA GLN A 2 -27.19 -7.04 2.02
C GLN A 2 -26.04 -7.65 1.21
N VAL A 3 -25.44 -6.87 0.32
CA VAL A 3 -24.22 -7.26 -0.40
C VAL A 3 -23.08 -7.16 0.60
N GLN A 4 -22.68 -8.28 1.19
CA GLN A 4 -21.54 -8.31 2.09
C GLN A 4 -20.25 -8.33 1.25
N MET A 5 -19.56 -7.20 1.31
CA MET A 5 -18.22 -6.94 0.81
C MET A 5 -17.24 -7.93 1.44
N ILE A 6 -16.98 -9.06 0.79
CA ILE A 6 -15.82 -9.90 1.10
C ILE A 6 -14.68 -9.42 0.20
N MET A 7 -14.19 -8.20 0.46
CA MET A 7 -12.86 -7.82 -0.02
C MET A 7 -11.89 -8.44 1.00
N SER A 8 -11.04 -9.35 0.55
CA SER A 8 -10.14 -10.07 1.46
C SER A 8 -9.20 -9.08 2.15
N CYS A 9 -8.78 -9.35 3.39
CA CYS A 9 -7.85 -8.47 4.12
C CYS A 9 -6.59 -8.13 3.30
N VAL A 10 -6.18 -9.04 2.41
CA VAL A 10 -5.06 -8.86 1.48
C VAL A 10 -5.36 -7.82 0.40
N GLU A 11 -6.57 -7.81 -0.16
CA GLU A 11 -6.98 -6.81 -1.15
C GLU A 11 -7.16 -5.43 -0.52
N THR A 12 -7.71 -5.37 0.70
CA THR A 12 -7.79 -4.13 1.48
C THR A 12 -6.40 -3.58 1.76
N LEU A 13 -5.46 -4.42 2.23
CA LEU A 13 -4.08 -4.01 2.47
C LEU A 13 -3.40 -3.49 1.19
N LYS A 14 -3.61 -4.13 0.05
CA LYS A 14 -3.09 -3.67 -1.25
C LYS A 14 -3.66 -2.30 -1.63
N ALA A 15 -4.95 -2.07 -1.41
CA ALA A 15 -5.60 -0.79 -1.67
C ALA A 15 -5.06 0.32 -0.75
N ASP A 16 -4.87 0.01 0.54
CA ASP A 16 -4.35 0.95 1.52
C ASP A 16 -2.90 1.34 1.22
N ILE A 17 -2.04 0.39 0.87
CA ILE A 17 -0.65 0.69 0.47
C ILE A 17 -0.62 1.51 -0.83
N LYS A 18 -1.51 1.25 -1.79
CA LYS A 18 -1.62 2.06 -3.00
C LYS A 18 -2.00 3.51 -2.67
N HIS A 19 -3.00 3.71 -1.82
CA HIS A 19 -3.41 5.04 -1.38
C HIS A 19 -2.30 5.76 -0.60
N LEU A 20 -1.60 5.03 0.28
CA LEU A 20 -0.49 5.58 1.04
C LEU A 20 0.63 6.09 0.13
N ARG A 21 1.03 5.30 -0.89
CA ARG A 21 2.03 5.72 -1.89
C ARG A 21 1.60 6.99 -2.63
N GLN A 22 0.34 7.10 -3.02
CA GLN A 22 -0.18 8.30 -3.69
C GLN A 22 -0.10 9.55 -2.80
N LYS A 23 -0.47 9.43 -1.51
CA LYS A 23 -0.38 10.53 -0.55
C LYS A 23 1.07 10.97 -0.31
N LEU A 24 1.98 10.00 -0.19
CA LEU A 24 3.41 10.26 -0.02
C LEU A 24 4.00 10.96 -1.24
N GLN A 25 3.66 10.50 -2.44
CA GLN A 25 4.08 11.15 -3.68
C GLN A 25 3.56 12.59 -3.78
N ALA A 26 2.30 12.83 -3.41
CA ALA A 26 1.72 14.18 -3.36
C ALA A 26 2.42 15.09 -2.33
N ALA A 27 2.97 14.51 -1.26
CA ALA A 27 3.77 15.21 -0.26
C ALA A 27 5.25 15.40 -0.68
N GLY A 28 5.65 14.98 -1.87
CA GLY A 28 7.03 15.10 -2.37
C GLY A 28 7.98 14.01 -1.87
N ALA A 29 7.47 12.90 -1.34
CA ALA A 29 8.29 11.76 -0.96
C ALA A 29 8.85 11.02 -2.18
N ILE A 30 9.96 10.30 -1.97
CA ILE A 30 10.59 9.49 -3.00
C ILE A 30 9.64 8.37 -3.44
N ALA A 31 9.52 8.17 -4.76
CA ALA A 31 8.52 7.26 -5.35
C ALA A 31 8.68 5.79 -4.93
N ASP A 32 9.86 5.40 -4.45
CA ASP A 32 10.19 4.02 -4.04
C ASP A 32 10.27 3.81 -2.53
N LEU A 33 9.79 4.78 -1.72
CA LEU A 33 9.85 4.73 -0.26
C LEU A 33 9.19 3.47 0.33
N ILE A 34 8.14 2.95 -0.30
CA ILE A 34 7.49 1.69 0.09
C ILE A 34 7.65 0.68 -1.04
N GLU A 35 8.48 -0.33 -0.82
CA GLU A 35 8.71 -1.44 -1.75
C GLU A 35 7.74 -2.60 -1.47
N THR A 36 7.23 -3.25 -2.52
CA THR A 36 6.49 -4.51 -2.38
C THR A 36 7.48 -5.66 -2.45
N VAL A 37 7.60 -6.45 -1.39
CA VAL A 37 8.36 -7.70 -1.38
C VAL A 37 7.39 -8.84 -1.71
N CYS A 38 7.45 -9.33 -2.95
CA CYS A 38 6.55 -10.36 -3.46
C CYS A 38 6.49 -11.57 -2.52
N ALA A 39 5.27 -12.04 -2.24
CA ALA A 39 4.97 -13.15 -1.32
C ALA A 39 5.38 -12.94 0.16
N VAL A 40 5.89 -11.77 0.54
CA VAL A 40 6.27 -11.46 1.93
C VAL A 40 5.45 -10.30 2.49
N GLY A 41 5.40 -9.17 1.80
CA GLY A 41 4.71 -7.98 2.28
C GLY A 41 5.28 -6.67 1.73
N TYR A 42 5.45 -5.67 2.60
CA TYR A 42 5.90 -4.33 2.24
C TYR A 42 7.10 -3.92 3.10
N LEU A 43 8.08 -3.26 2.48
CA LEU A 43 9.26 -2.73 3.14
C LEU A 43 9.27 -1.20 3.02
N LEU A 44 9.45 -0.51 4.14
CA LEU A 44 9.74 0.92 4.15
C LEU A 44 11.25 1.10 3.98
N LYS A 45 11.68 1.74 2.89
CA LYS A 45 13.10 2.03 2.67
C LYS A 45 13.57 3.11 3.64
N PRO A 46 14.77 2.96 4.23
CA PRO A 46 15.38 4.05 4.98
C PRO A 46 15.72 5.19 4.00
N ASN A 47 15.28 6.41 4.33
CA ASN A 47 15.80 7.63 3.68
C ASN A 47 17.28 7.74 4.05
N VAL A 48 18.17 7.47 3.09
CA VAL A 48 19.59 7.80 3.19
C VAL A 48 19.83 9.17 2.57
#